data_AF-A0ABD2N3N7-F1
#
_entry.id   AF-A0ABD2N3N7-F1
#
_cell.length_a   1.000
_cell.length_b   1.000
_cell.length_c   1.000
_cell.angle_alpha   90.00
_cell.angle_beta   90.00
_cell.angle_gamma   90.00
#
_symmetry.space_group_name_H-M   'P 1'
#
loop_
_entity.id
_entity.type
_entity.pdbx_description
1 polymer ?
#
loop_
_entity_poly.entity_id
_entity_poly.type
_entity_poly.pdbx_seq_one_letter_code
_entity_poly.pdbx_strand_id
1 'polypeptide(L)'
;MTQQTIIPAGRIFTEGVNWGIAYELPNKKIFLENLKEKKKHIIRRRDRRNLYENVELILENFGFNGKACIYRALCEASSKLAFEDKTITEKMVSILLRYPLEPIEQDEPDQHVYYHNATRLGYEDPTNCEGFLETCPISLIDLALTLFDGEFYLG
;
A
#
# COMPACT_ATOMS: atom_id res chain seq x y z
N MET A 1 3.79 26.67 -31.76
CA MET A 1 3.83 26.00 -33.07
C MET A 1 3.11 26.92 -34.05
N THR A 2 3.81 27.55 -35.00
CA THR A 2 3.21 28.48 -35.97
C THR A 2 3.11 27.81 -37.32
N GLN A 3 1.91 27.70 -37.87
CA GLN A 3 1.70 27.23 -39.25
C GLN A 3 1.59 28.44 -40.17
N GLN A 4 2.44 28.50 -41.19
CA GLN A 4 2.41 29.56 -42.20
C GLN A 4 1.69 29.03 -43.45
N THR A 5 0.65 29.73 -43.90
CA THR A 5 0.01 29.51 -45.20
C THR A 5 0.38 30.67 -46.13
N ILE A 6 1.04 30.34 -47.26
CA ILE A 6 1.45 31.29 -48.29
C ILE A 6 0.25 31.55 -49.21
N ILE A 7 -0.24 32.79 -49.29
CA ILE A 7 -1.35 33.24 -50.15
C ILE A 7 -0.97 34.64 -50.71
N PRO A 8 -1.31 34.99 -51.97
CA PRO A 8 -0.56 35.98 -52.74
C PRO A 8 -0.70 37.43 -52.25
N ALA A 9 0.31 38.22 -52.63
CA ALA A 9 0.66 39.53 -52.10
C ALA A 9 -0.48 40.56 -52.11
N GLY A 10 -0.73 41.18 -50.96
CA GLY A 10 -1.50 42.43 -50.88
C GLY A 10 -2.10 42.78 -49.52
N ARG A 11 -2.38 41.82 -48.63
CA ARG A 11 -2.94 42.09 -47.29
C ARG A 11 -2.47 41.04 -46.28
N ILE A 12 -1.48 41.38 -45.46
CA ILE A 12 -0.98 40.53 -44.38
C ILE A 12 -1.82 40.83 -43.13
N PHE A 13 -2.70 39.92 -42.74
CA PHE A 13 -3.35 39.94 -41.43
C PHE A 13 -2.72 38.81 -40.61
N THR A 14 -1.86 39.16 -39.64
CA THR A 14 -1.35 38.20 -38.65
C THR A 14 -2.27 38.24 -37.43
N GLU A 15 -3.09 37.22 -37.24
CA GLU A 15 -3.89 37.05 -36.04
C GLU A 15 -3.23 35.99 -35.15
N GLY A 16 -2.95 36.36 -33.90
CA GLY A 16 -2.36 35.46 -32.90
C GLY A 16 -3.43 34.98 -31.93
N VAL A 17 -3.64 33.67 -31.86
CA VAL A 17 -4.57 33.06 -30.89
C VAL A 17 -3.79 32.65 -29.64
N ASN A 18 -4.04 33.34 -28.52
CA ASN A 18 -3.56 32.94 -27.19
C ASN A 18 -4.66 32.16 -26.45
N TRP A 19 -4.36 30.91 -26.11
CA TRP A 19 -5.19 30.08 -25.23
C TRP A 19 -4.58 30.11 -23.83
N GLY A 20 -5.31 30.71 -22.88
CA GLY A 20 -4.95 30.75 -21.47
C GLY A 20 -5.77 29.72 -20.69
N ILE A 21 -5.11 28.94 -19.84
CA ILE A 21 -5.77 28.02 -18.91
C ILE A 21 -5.78 28.70 -17.53
N ALA A 22 -6.96 29.06 -17.04
CA ALA A 22 -7.12 29.54 -15.67
C ALA A 22 -7.63 28.37 -14.81
N TYR A 23 -6.75 27.78 -14.01
CA TYR A 23 -7.18 26.81 -13.00
C TYR A 23 -7.82 27.57 -11.84
N GLU A 24 -9.02 27.17 -11.45
CA GLU A 24 -9.60 27.64 -10.19
C GLU A 24 -8.74 27.12 -9.04
N LEU A 25 -8.22 28.03 -8.20
CA LEU A 25 -7.49 27.62 -7.01
C LEU A 25 -8.44 26.88 -6.07
N PRO A 26 -8.03 25.71 -5.54
CA PRO A 26 -8.87 24.96 -4.61
C PRO A 26 -9.19 25.81 -3.37
N ASN A 27 -10.45 25.77 -2.95
CA ASN A 27 -10.93 26.48 -1.76
C ASN A 27 -10.14 26.02 -0.51
N LYS A 28 -9.87 26.94 0.42
CA LYS A 28 -9.17 26.69 1.69
C LYS A 28 -9.72 25.48 2.45
N LYS A 29 -11.03 25.23 2.41
CA LYS A 29 -11.66 24.07 3.06
C LYS A 29 -11.17 22.74 2.46
N ILE A 30 -11.26 22.60 1.13
CA ILE A 30 -10.83 21.42 0.38
C ILE A 30 -9.33 21.17 0.60
N PHE A 31 -8.52 22.22 0.57
CA PHE A 31 -7.08 22.11 0.84
C PHE A 31 -6.80 21.58 2.25
N LEU A 32 -7.47 22.13 3.26
CA LEU A 32 -7.29 21.67 4.65
C LEU A 32 -7.77 20.23 4.87
N GLU A 33 -8.85 19.80 4.22
CA GLU A 33 -9.33 18.42 4.27
C GLU A 33 -8.30 17.45 3.65
N ASN A 34 -7.76 17.79 2.49
CA ASN A 34 -6.70 17.01 1.85
C ASN A 34 -5.45 16.90 2.73
N LEU A 35 -5.05 17.98 3.41
CA LEU A 35 -3.94 17.95 4.35
C LEU A 35 -4.23 17.05 5.57
N LYS A 36 -5.47 17.06 6.09
CA LYS A 36 -5.87 16.19 7.20
C LYS A 36 -5.82 14.72 6.80
N GLU A 37 -6.37 14.39 5.63
CA GLU A 37 -6.33 13.01 5.13
C GLU A 37 -4.89 12.55 4.89
N LYS A 38 -4.04 13.37 4.24
CA LYS A 38 -2.61 13.06 4.10
C LYS A 38 -1.95 12.76 5.44
N LYS A 39 -2.15 13.61 6.45
CA LYS A 39 -1.63 13.38 7.81
C LYS A 39 -2.11 12.04 8.40
N LYS A 40 -3.40 11.73 8.26
CA LYS A 40 -3.98 10.48 8.76
C LYS A 40 -3.39 9.26 8.06
N HIS A 41 -3.15 9.32 6.75
CA HIS A 41 -2.49 8.25 5.99
C HIS A 41 -1.06 8.01 6.50
N ILE A 42 -0.27 9.08 6.70
CA ILE A 42 1.10 9.00 7.22
C ILE A 42 1.13 8.37 8.63
N ILE A 43 0.23 8.81 9.53
CA ILE A 43 0.14 8.26 10.89
C ILE A 43 -0.19 6.77 10.85
N ARG A 44 -1.20 6.37 10.05
CA ARG A 44 -1.58 4.95 9.90
C ARG A 44 -0.43 4.10 9.34
N ARG A 45 0.34 4.62 8.39
CA ARG A 45 1.52 3.92 7.85
C ARG A 45 2.57 3.71 8.93
N ARG A 46 2.87 4.76 9.71
CA ARG A 46 3.82 4.70 10.81
C ARG A 46 3.39 3.71 11.90
N ASP A 47 2.12 3.72 12.29
CA ASP A 47 1.60 2.82 13.32
C ASP A 47 1.68 1.35 12.89
N ARG A 48 1.34 1.05 11.63
CA ARG A 48 1.53 -0.30 11.06
C ARG A 48 3.00 -0.72 11.04
N ARG A 49 3.91 0.18 10.65
CA ARG A 49 5.35 -0.10 10.68
C ARG A 49 5.80 -0.48 12.10
N ASN A 50 5.43 0.32 13.10
CA ASN A 50 5.79 0.04 14.50
C ASN A 50 5.21 -1.30 14.99
N LEU A 51 3.97 -1.63 14.59
CA LEU A 51 3.37 -2.93 14.88
C LEU A 51 4.22 -4.07 14.30
N TYR A 52 4.62 -3.95 13.03
CA TYR A 52 5.41 -4.99 12.36
C TYR A 52 6.81 -5.14 12.96
N GLU A 53 7.47 -4.04 13.32
CA GLU A 53 8.76 -4.07 14.02
C GLU A 53 8.65 -4.79 15.38
N ASN A 54 7.58 -4.55 16.14
CA ASN A 54 7.36 -5.25 17.40
C ASN A 54 7.12 -6.76 17.18
N VAL A 55 6.36 -7.13 16.16
CA VAL A 55 6.09 -8.55 15.84
C VAL A 55 7.35 -9.23 15.33
N GLU A 56 8.18 -8.55 14.54
CA GLU A 56 9.50 -9.03 14.11
C GLU A 56 10.37 -9.41 15.31
N LEU A 57 10.50 -8.53 16.30
CA LEU A 57 11.26 -8.81 17.53
C LEU A 57 10.70 -10.00 18.32
N ILE A 58 9.38 -10.13 18.40
CA ILE A 58 8.74 -11.27 19.06
C ILE A 58 9.10 -12.58 18.34
N LEU A 59 9.03 -12.60 17.02
CA LEU A 59 9.34 -13.77 16.20
C LEU A 59 10.81 -14.15 16.24
N GLU A 60 11.71 -13.16 16.28
CA GLU A 60 13.15 -13.38 16.48
C GLU A 60 13.43 -14.03 17.83
N ASN A 61 12.73 -13.61 18.90
CA ASN A 61 12.85 -14.25 20.21
C ASN A 61 12.37 -15.71 20.21
N PHE A 62 11.45 -16.07 19.32
CA PHE A 62 11.01 -17.46 19.12
C PHE A 62 11.93 -18.27 18.18
N GLY A 63 12.99 -17.66 17.65
CA GLY A 63 13.97 -18.33 16.79
C GLY A 63 13.60 -18.34 15.29
N PHE A 64 12.63 -17.52 14.87
CA PHE A 64 12.29 -17.35 13.46
C PHE A 64 12.94 -16.10 12.87
N ASN A 65 13.07 -16.06 11.54
CA ASN A 65 13.43 -14.82 10.85
C ASN A 65 12.21 -13.88 10.84
N GLY A 66 12.10 -13.02 11.86
CA GLY A 66 10.94 -12.15 12.07
C GLY A 66 10.62 -11.29 10.85
N LYS A 67 11.64 -10.73 10.22
CA LYS A 67 11.51 -9.91 9.01
C LYS A 67 10.89 -10.68 7.85
N ALA A 68 11.39 -11.89 7.58
CA ALA A 68 10.85 -12.73 6.53
C ALA A 68 9.42 -13.19 6.83
N CYS A 69 9.10 -13.48 8.10
CA CYS A 69 7.75 -13.84 8.52
C CYS A 69 6.75 -12.68 8.32
N ILE A 70 7.15 -11.44 8.60
CA ILE A 70 6.32 -10.27 8.29
C ILE A 70 6.08 -10.16 6.79
N TYR A 71 7.11 -10.28 5.95
CA TYR A 71 6.94 -10.22 4.49
C TYR A 71 6.01 -11.33 3.97
N ARG A 72 6.17 -12.56 4.48
CA ARG A 72 5.26 -13.66 4.19
C ARG A 72 3.83 -13.33 4.57
N ALA A 73 3.61 -12.81 5.77
CA ALA A 73 2.28 -12.47 6.26
C ALA A 73 1.62 -11.35 5.44
N LEU A 74 2.38 -10.34 5.00
CA LEU A 74 1.86 -9.29 4.12
C LEU A 74 1.47 -9.84 2.74
N CYS A 75 2.32 -10.72 2.18
CA CYS A 75 2.04 -11.40 0.92
C CYS A 75 0.78 -12.26 1.04
N GLU A 76 0.71 -13.16 2.03
CA GLU A 76 -0.45 -14.02 2.26
C GLU A 76 -1.72 -13.22 2.58
N ALA A 77 -1.61 -12.10 3.29
CA ALA A 77 -2.77 -11.26 3.57
C ALA A 77 -3.29 -10.59 2.30
N SER A 78 -2.41 -10.18 1.40
CA SER A 78 -2.83 -9.58 0.13
C SER A 78 -3.54 -10.56 -0.80
N SER A 79 -3.23 -11.87 -0.72
CA SER A 79 -3.85 -12.91 -1.55
C SER A 79 -5.04 -13.58 -0.86
N LYS A 80 -4.84 -14.21 0.30
CA LYS A 80 -5.86 -14.95 1.06
C LYS A 80 -6.92 -14.02 1.62
N LEU A 81 -6.51 -12.81 2.04
CA LEU A 81 -7.40 -11.85 2.69
C LEU A 81 -7.96 -10.76 1.74
N ALA A 82 -8.00 -11.00 0.42
CA ALA A 82 -8.63 -10.08 -0.54
C ALA A 82 -10.15 -10.28 -0.73
N PHE A 83 -10.68 -11.48 -0.49
CA PHE A 83 -12.05 -11.86 -0.87
C PHE A 83 -13.15 -11.32 0.07
N GLU A 84 -14.38 -11.24 -0.45
CA GLU A 84 -15.49 -10.44 0.11
C GLU A 84 -16.32 -11.19 1.18
N ASP A 85 -16.38 -12.52 1.12
CA ASP A 85 -17.11 -13.37 2.07
C ASP A 85 -16.21 -13.85 3.20
N LYS A 86 -16.13 -13.07 4.28
CA LYS A 86 -15.20 -13.32 5.38
C LYS A 86 -15.82 -13.21 6.76
N THR A 87 -15.29 -14.01 7.68
CA THR A 87 -15.61 -13.94 9.11
C THR A 87 -15.15 -12.62 9.72
N ILE A 88 -15.66 -12.32 10.92
CA ILE A 88 -15.24 -11.12 11.67
C ILE A 88 -13.74 -11.19 12.02
N THR A 89 -13.26 -12.38 12.37
CA THR A 89 -11.86 -12.63 12.74
C THR A 89 -10.92 -12.40 11.56
N GLU A 90 -11.26 -12.91 10.38
CA GLU A 90 -10.53 -12.64 9.13
C GLU A 90 -10.52 -11.16 8.74
N LYS A 91 -11.62 -10.44 8.96
CA LYS A 91 -11.67 -8.99 8.73
C LYS A 91 -10.76 -8.24 9.69
N MET A 92 -10.74 -8.65 10.96
CA MET A 92 -9.86 -8.05 11.97
C MET A 92 -8.37 -8.27 11.63
N VAL A 93 -7.99 -9.51 11.30
CA VAL A 93 -6.63 -9.84 10.86
C VAL A 93 -6.27 -9.07 9.58
N SER A 94 -7.20 -8.96 8.64
CA SER A 94 -7.02 -8.16 7.43
C SER A 94 -6.77 -6.69 7.74
N ILE A 95 -7.47 -6.08 8.69
CA ILE A 95 -7.24 -4.67 9.07
C ILE A 95 -5.81 -4.47 9.60
N LEU A 96 -5.27 -5.44 10.34
CA LEU A 96 -3.94 -5.34 10.94
C LEU A 96 -2.82 -5.56 9.91
N LEU A 97 -2.99 -6.52 9.00
CA LEU A 97 -1.93 -6.94 8.07
C LEU A 97 -2.05 -6.33 6.66
N ARG A 98 -3.19 -5.77 6.28
CA ARG A 98 -3.38 -5.20 4.93
C ARG A 98 -2.59 -3.90 4.80
N TYR A 99 -1.60 -3.93 3.90
CA TYR A 99 -0.79 -2.78 3.58
C TYR A 99 -1.31 -2.10 2.29
N PRO A 100 -1.37 -0.75 2.24
CA PRO A 100 -1.88 -0.03 1.07
C PRO A 100 -0.93 -0.11 -0.14
N LEU A 101 -1.49 -0.27 -1.34
CA LEU A 101 -0.78 -0.23 -2.63
C LEU A 101 -0.60 1.20 -3.19
N GLU A 102 -0.71 2.23 -2.36
CA GLU A 102 -0.46 3.61 -2.78
C GLU A 102 1.05 3.85 -2.94
N PRO A 103 1.48 4.80 -3.79
CA PRO A 103 2.90 5.11 -3.99
C PRO A 103 3.57 5.58 -2.70
N ILE A 104 4.83 5.18 -2.54
CA ILE A 104 5.70 5.53 -1.41
C ILE A 104 6.32 6.90 -1.68
N GLU A 105 6.26 7.80 -0.70
CA GLU A 105 6.92 9.12 -0.78
C GLU A 105 8.44 8.99 -0.55
N GLN A 106 9.24 9.92 -1.08
CA GLN A 106 10.71 9.84 -1.00
C GLN A 106 11.26 9.93 0.44
N ASP A 107 10.53 10.59 1.33
CA ASP A 107 10.90 10.73 2.74
C ASP A 107 10.45 9.54 3.60
N GLU A 108 9.81 8.51 3.02
CA GLU A 108 9.41 7.31 3.75
C GLU A 108 10.60 6.34 3.96
N PRO A 109 10.67 5.67 5.12
CA PRO A 109 11.69 4.67 5.43
C PRO A 109 11.73 3.49 4.44
N ASP A 110 12.92 2.94 4.19
CA ASP A 110 13.14 1.82 3.26
C ASP A 110 12.28 0.59 3.52
N GLN A 111 11.92 0.31 4.79
CA GLN A 111 11.07 -0.83 5.16
C GLN A 111 9.70 -0.78 4.46
N HIS A 112 9.16 0.42 4.21
CA HIS A 112 7.90 0.58 3.50
C HIS A 112 7.97 0.05 2.06
N VAL A 113 9.14 0.15 1.42
CA VAL A 113 9.39 -0.40 0.08
C VAL A 113 9.30 -1.91 0.09
N TYR A 114 9.90 -2.56 1.08
CA TYR A 114 9.83 -4.01 1.23
C TYR A 114 8.40 -4.48 1.54
N TYR A 115 7.67 -3.79 2.42
CA TYR A 115 6.27 -4.10 2.72
C TYR A 115 5.36 -3.97 1.49
N HIS A 116 5.55 -2.89 0.72
CA HIS A 116 4.80 -2.66 -0.50
C HIS A 116 5.10 -3.74 -1.55
N ASN A 117 6.36 -4.11 -1.74
CA ASN A 117 6.74 -5.17 -2.66
C ASN A 117 6.15 -6.53 -2.25
N ALA A 118 6.23 -6.90 -0.97
CA ALA A 118 5.65 -8.14 -0.47
C ALA A 118 4.13 -8.21 -0.69
N THR A 119 3.44 -7.10 -0.44
CA THR A 119 1.98 -6.97 -0.66
C THR A 119 1.64 -7.05 -2.15
N ARG A 120 2.45 -6.43 -3.01
CA ARG A 120 2.25 -6.47 -4.45
C ARG A 120 2.42 -7.89 -5.01
N LEU A 121 3.42 -8.63 -4.52
CA LEU A 121 3.67 -10.01 -4.93
C LEU A 121 2.45 -10.92 -4.70
N GLY A 122 1.81 -10.84 -3.54
CA GLY A 122 0.63 -11.65 -3.24
C GLY A 122 -0.64 -11.17 -3.95
N TYR A 123 -0.73 -9.88 -4.30
CA TYR A 123 -1.82 -9.38 -5.14
C TYR A 123 -1.71 -9.86 -6.59
N GLU A 124 -0.49 -9.99 -7.12
CA GLU A 124 -0.22 -10.48 -8.48
C GLU A 124 -0.48 -11.98 -8.61
N ASP A 125 0.07 -12.81 -7.70
CA ASP A 125 -0.16 -14.25 -7.69
C ASP A 125 -0.02 -14.81 -6.26
N PRO A 126 -1.02 -15.56 -5.74
CA PRO A 126 -0.93 -16.22 -4.43
C PRO A 126 0.26 -17.17 -4.28
N THR A 127 0.73 -17.81 -5.36
CA THR A 127 1.84 -18.78 -5.34
C THR A 127 3.20 -18.11 -5.09
N ASN A 128 3.34 -16.82 -5.40
CA ASN A 128 4.58 -16.06 -5.18
C ASN A 128 4.96 -15.92 -3.70
N CYS A 129 4.03 -16.14 -2.78
CA CYS A 129 4.29 -16.09 -1.34
C CYS A 129 5.08 -17.31 -0.84
N GLU A 130 5.17 -18.38 -1.63
CA GLU A 130 5.91 -19.61 -1.27
C GLU A 130 7.41 -19.39 -1.14
N GLY A 131 7.97 -18.38 -1.83
CA GLY A 131 9.40 -18.04 -1.70
C GLY A 131 9.84 -17.66 -0.29
N PHE A 132 8.90 -17.33 0.60
CA PHE A 132 9.20 -17.04 2.00
C PHE A 132 9.15 -18.27 2.92
N LEU A 133 8.69 -19.43 2.44
CA LEU A 133 8.54 -20.66 3.26
C LEU A 133 9.87 -21.14 3.83
N GLU A 134 10.96 -21.01 3.07
CA GLU A 134 12.30 -21.44 3.50
C GLU A 134 12.80 -20.64 4.70
N THR A 135 12.51 -19.33 4.71
CA THR A 135 13.00 -18.40 5.74
C THR A 135 12.04 -18.30 6.93
N CYS A 136 10.74 -18.48 6.68
CA CYS A 136 9.70 -18.49 7.70
C CYS A 136 8.69 -19.61 7.43
N PRO A 137 8.74 -20.74 8.16
CA PRO A 137 7.84 -21.86 7.93
C PRO A 137 6.43 -21.63 8.48
N ILE A 138 6.26 -20.71 9.43
CA ILE A 138 4.97 -20.40 10.06
C ILE A 138 4.17 -19.35 9.26
N SER A 139 2.84 -19.50 9.22
CA SER A 139 1.95 -18.43 8.75
C SER A 139 1.39 -17.66 9.95
N LEU A 140 1.65 -16.36 9.99
CA LEU A 140 1.11 -15.48 11.03
C LEU A 140 -0.41 -15.32 10.92
N ILE A 141 -0.99 -15.49 9.73
CA ILE A 141 -2.43 -15.39 9.51
C ILE A 141 -3.11 -16.60 10.14
N ASP A 142 -2.62 -17.81 9.83
CA ASP A 142 -3.19 -19.05 10.36
C ASP A 142 -3.05 -19.10 11.89
N LEU A 143 -1.90 -18.64 12.43
CA LEU A 143 -1.71 -18.48 13.88
C LEU A 143 -2.70 -17.47 14.49
N ALA A 144 -2.94 -16.33 13.83
CA ALA A 144 -3.87 -15.33 14.35
C ALA A 144 -5.32 -15.81 14.32
N LEU A 145 -5.76 -16.44 13.23
CA LEU A 145 -7.12 -16.95 13.09
C LEU A 145 -7.41 -18.04 14.13
N THR A 146 -6.48 -18.99 14.32
CA THR A 146 -6.61 -20.03 15.36
C THR A 146 -6.71 -19.44 16.77
N LEU A 147 -5.98 -18.36 17.07
CA LEU A 147 -6.09 -17.64 18.34
C LEU A 147 -7.46 -16.97 18.53
N PHE A 148 -8.03 -16.38 17.48
CA PHE A 148 -9.31 -15.65 17.58
C PHE A 148 -10.53 -16.56 17.60
N ASP A 149 -10.47 -17.68 16.88
CA ASP A 149 -11.58 -18.65 16.83
C ASP A 149 -11.65 -19.52 18.09
N GLY A 150 -10.67 -19.40 18.99
CA GLY A 150 -10.69 -20.05 20.30
C GLY A 150 -10.50 -21.58 20.24
N GLU A 151 -10.14 -22.13 19.08
CA GLU A 151 -9.77 -23.54 18.95
C GLU A 151 -8.33 -23.76 19.41
N PHE A 152 -8.08 -23.48 20.69
CA PHE A 152 -6.94 -24.03 21.42
C PHE A 152 -7.27 -25.48 21.81
N TYR A 153 -7.50 -26.34 20.82
CA TYR A 153 -7.43 -27.78 21.04
C TYR A 153 -5.95 -28.16 21.10
N LEU A 154 -5.36 -27.94 22.28
CA LEU A 154 -4.20 -28.70 22.71
C LEU A 154 -4.62 -30.16 22.88
N GLY A 155 -4.01 -31.08 22.13
CA GLY A 155 -4.11 -32.52 22.36
C GLY A 155 -4.28 -33.33 21.08
#